data_AF-A0A2H3DML2-F1
#
_entry.id   AF-A0A2H3DML2-F1
#
_cell.length_a   1.000
_cell.length_b   1.000
_cell.length_c   1.000
_cell.angle_alpha   90.00
_cell.angle_beta   90.00
_cell.angle_gamma   90.00
#
_symmetry.space_group_name_H-M   'P 1'
#
loop_
_entity.id
_entity.type
_entity.pdbx_description
1 polymer ?
#
loop_
_entity_poly.entity_id
_entity_poly.type
_entity_poly.pdbx_seq_one_letter_code
_entity_poly.pdbx_strand_id
1 'polypeptide(L)' 'LDPCLNFGASPSPGVWGRIADAMVKILLSRGVEVLLKWVDDFIFFHYPKSRT' A
#
# COMPACT_ATOMS: atom_id res chain seq x y z
N LEU A 1 -20.81 8.58 13.09
CA LEU A 1 -20.29 7.69 12.02
C LEU A 1 -18.95 8.25 11.60
N ASP A 2 -17.88 7.48 11.74
CA ASP A 2 -16.55 7.86 11.22
C ASP A 2 -16.64 7.93 9.69
N PRO A 3 -16.32 9.07 9.06
CA PRO A 3 -16.43 9.23 7.61
C PRO A 3 -15.29 8.57 6.82
N CYS A 4 -14.19 8.17 7.47
CA CYS A 4 -12.97 7.82 6.78
C CYS A 4 -12.65 6.33 6.89
N LEU A 5 -12.72 5.72 8.07
CA LEU A 5 -12.67 4.26 8.29
C LEU A 5 -12.80 3.97 9.80
N ASN A 6 -13.99 3.60 10.28
CA ASN A 6 -14.25 3.50 11.73
C ASN A 6 -13.28 2.57 12.46
N PHE A 7 -12.35 3.14 13.23
CA PHE A 7 -11.38 2.37 14.01
C PHE A 7 -12.10 1.49 15.05
N GLY A 8 -11.59 0.27 15.27
CA GLY A 8 -12.18 -0.71 16.19
C GLY A 8 -13.41 -1.44 15.63
N ALA A 9 -13.99 -1.00 14.51
CA ALA A 9 -15.01 -1.80 13.83
C ALA A 9 -14.33 -2.98 13.10
N SER A 10 -14.79 -4.20 13.39
CA SER A 10 -14.24 -5.45 12.82
C SER A 10 -14.02 -5.46 11.30
N PRO A 11 -14.89 -4.88 10.43
CA PRO A 11 -14.65 -4.92 8.99
C PRO A 11 -13.59 -3.91 8.52
N SER A 12 -13.31 -2.86 9.28
CA SER A 12 -12.46 -1.74 8.85
C SER A 12 -11.05 -2.18 8.42
N PRO A 13 -10.29 -2.99 9.21
CA PRO A 13 -8.97 -3.44 8.80
C PRO A 13 -8.98 -4.25 7.49
N GLY A 14 -10.02 -5.06 7.27
CA GLY A 14 -10.15 -5.87 6.05
C GLY A 14 -10.49 -5.05 4.81
N VAL A 15 -11.30 -4.00 4.95
CA VAL A 15 -11.60 -3.05 3.86
C VAL A 15 -10.33 -2.29 3.47
N TRP A 16 -9.62 -1.74 4.45
CA TRP A 16 -8.37 -1.05 4.20
C TRP A 16 -7.30 -1.97 3.59
N GLY A 17 -7.19 -3.21 4.08
CA GLY A 17 -6.27 -4.20 3.52
C GLY A 17 -6.44 -4.41 2.01
N ARG A 18 -7.69 -4.49 1.53
CA ARG A 18 -8.00 -4.62 0.09
C ARG A 18 -7.65 -3.38 -0.72
N ILE A 19 -7.92 -2.19 -0.17
CA ILE A 19 -7.53 -0.92 -0.80
C ILE A 19 -6.02 -0.88 -0.95
N ALA A 20 -5.30 -1.19 0.13
CA ALA A 20 -3.86 -1.16 0.16
C ALA A 20 -3.23 -2.22 -0.76
N ASP A 21 -3.85 -3.42 -0.92
CA ASP A 21 -3.47 -4.40 -1.94
C ASP A 21 -3.62 -3.86 -3.38
N ALA A 22 -4.70 -3.11 -3.65
CA ALA A 22 -4.89 -2.48 -4.95
C ALA A 22 -3.83 -1.40 -5.22
N MET A 23 -3.46 -0.61 -4.21
CA MET A 23 -2.38 0.36 -4.30
C MET A 23 -1.05 -0.32 -4.66
N VAL A 24 -0.71 -1.45 -4.04
CA VAL A 24 0.50 -2.22 -4.39
C VAL A 24 0.50 -2.58 -5.88
N LYS A 25 -0.60 -3.13 -6.40
CA LYS A 25 -0.72 -3.50 -7.82
C LYS A 25 -0.54 -2.31 -8.75
N ILE A 26 -1.16 -1.17 -8.42
CA ILE A 26 -1.04 0.06 -9.20
C ILE A 26 0.41 0.56 -9.20
N LEU A 27 1.03 0.67 -8.03
CA LEU A 27 2.40 1.20 -7.89
C LEU A 27 3.41 0.33 -8.65
N LEU A 28 3.33 -1.00 -8.51
CA LEU A 28 4.17 -1.92 -9.27
C LEU A 28 3.95 -1.76 -10.78
N SER A 29 2.70 -1.63 -11.23
CA SER A 29 2.41 -1.40 -12.67
C SER A 29 2.89 -0.04 -13.19
N ARG A 30 3.13 0.93 -12.31
CA ARG A 30 3.63 2.28 -12.63
C ARG A 30 5.15 2.40 -12.56
N GLY A 31 5.86 1.29 -12.34
CA GLY A 31 7.32 1.25 -12.36
C GLY A 31 7.98 1.43 -11.00
N VAL A 32 7.23 1.36 -9.89
CA VAL A 32 7.85 1.10 -8.59
C VAL A 32 8.39 -0.33 -8.61
N GLU A 33 9.70 -0.47 -8.48
CA GLU A 33 10.39 -1.73 -8.73
C GLU A 33 10.15 -2.76 -7.63
N VAL A 34 10.26 -2.35 -6.37
CA VAL A 34 10.05 -3.23 -5.21
C VAL A 34 9.29 -2.46 -4.12
N LEU A 35 8.20 -3.08 -3.67
CA LEU A 35 7.27 -2.53 -2.69
C LEU A 35 6.83 -3.63 -1.72
N LEU A 36 6.95 -3.37 -0.43
CA LEU A 36 6.36 -4.19 0.64
C LEU A 36 5.25 -3.40 1.33
N LYS A 37 4.23 -4.12 1.81
CA LYS A 37 3.10 -3.54 2.54
C LYS A 37 2.84 -4.31 3.83
N TRP A 38 2.54 -3.58 4.90
CA TRP A 38 1.91 -4.11 6.11
C TRP A 38 0.80 -3.17 6.58
N VAL A 39 -0.46 -3.61 6.48
CA VAL A 39 -1.65 -2.78 6.77
C VAL A 39 -1.62 -1.44 6.00
N ASP A 40 -1.41 -0.31 6.66
CA ASP A 40 -1.25 1.05 6.11
C ASP A 40 0.19 1.47 5.84
N ASP A 41 1.17 0.70 6.31
CA ASP A 41 2.60 0.97 6.09
C ASP A 41 3.08 0.39 4.76
N PHE A 42 3.84 1.20 4.01
CA PHE A 42 4.48 0.81 2.76
C PHE A 42 5.98 1.08 2.81
N ILE A 43 6.77 0.12 2.32
CA ILE A 43 8.21 0.25 2.19
C ILE A 43 8.57 0.18 0.71
N PHE A 44 9.18 1.25 0.21
CA PHE A 44 9.64 1.39 -1.17
C PHE A 44 11.14 1.18 -1.23
N PHE A 45 11.62 0.32 -2.11
CA PHE A 45 13.05 0.17 -2.36
C PHE A 45 13.40 0.86 -3.67
N HIS A 46 14.39 1.74 -3.60
CA HIS A 46 14.99 2.39 -4.76
C HIS A 46 16.43 1.93 -4.86
N TYR A 47 16.75 1.26 -5.96
CA TYR A 47 18.13 0.91 -6.26
C TYR A 47 18.79 2.06 -7.01
N PRO A 48 20.08 2.35 -6.77
CA PRO A 48 20.82 3.29 -7.59
C PRO A 48 20.77 2.80 -9.04
N LYS A 49 20.24 3.62 -9.95
CA LYS A 49 20.36 3.35 -11.38
C LYS A 49 21.82 3.56 -11.73
N SER A 50 22.49 2.51 -12.21
CA SER A 50 23.84 2.61 -12.73
C SER A 50 23.85 3.74 -13.77
N ARG A 51 24.65 4.77 -13.51
CA ARG A 51 24.82 5.90 -14.42
C ARG A 51 25.43 5.35 -15.71
N THR A 52 24.58 5.20 -16.73
CA THR A 52 24.97 4.87 -18.10
C THR A 52 25.45 6.13 -18.80
#